data_AF-A0A318GWD5-F1
#
_entry.id   AF-A0A318GWD5-F1
#
_cell.length_a   1.000
_cell.length_b   1.000
_cell.length_c   1.000
_cell.angle_alpha   90.00
_cell.angle_beta   90.00
_cell.angle_gamma   90.00
#
_symmetry.space_group_name_H-M   'P 1'
#
loop_
_entity.id
_entity.type
_entity.pdbx_description
1 polymer ?
#
loop_
_entity_poly.entity_id
_entity_poly.type
_entity_poly.pdbx_seq_one_letter_code
_entity_poly.pdbx_strand_id
1 'polypeptide(L)'
;MHMLYNSDNFAVVQFDVPAPTGMERLTRGGFEIVDKFSRREIFIEGALAESFKDGVEQLISQSPSEDDIDDFVSGFAAMAQQPVLLH
;
A
#
# COMPACT_ATOMS: atom_id res chain seq x y z
N MET A 1 2.37 9.85 7.58
CA MET A 1 2.44 9.38 6.18
C MET A 1 3.90 9.22 5.82
N HIS A 2 4.30 8.03 5.37
CA HIS A 2 5.67 7.68 4.99
C HIS A 2 5.63 7.01 3.63
N MET A 3 6.24 7.64 2.61
CA MET A 3 6.31 7.05 1.27
C MET A 3 7.26 5.85 1.28
N LEU A 4 6.77 4.68 0.89
CA LEU A 4 7.53 3.44 0.84
C LEU A 4 8.07 3.14 -0.55
N TYR A 5 7.33 3.54 -1.58
CA TYR A 5 7.68 3.26 -2.97
C TYR A 5 7.06 4.28 -3.91
N ASN A 6 7.75 4.58 -5.01
CA ASN A 6 7.32 5.55 -6.01
C ASN A 6 8.03 5.29 -7.36
N SER A 7 7.34 4.62 -8.28
CA SER A 7 7.77 4.37 -9.67
C SER A 7 7.00 5.27 -10.64
N ASP A 8 7.22 5.11 -11.95
CA ASP A 8 6.40 5.78 -12.96
C ASP A 8 4.94 5.31 -12.96
N ASN A 9 4.69 4.05 -12.56
CA ASN A 9 3.36 3.43 -12.59
C ASN A 9 2.62 3.52 -11.26
N PHE A 10 3.31 3.30 -10.14
CA PHE A 10 2.67 3.20 -8.83
C PHE A 10 3.35 4.05 -7.76
N ALA A 11 2.59 4.42 -6.73
CA ALA A 11 3.14 4.96 -5.49
C ALA A 11 2.48 4.26 -4.29
N VAL A 12 3.28 4.00 -3.26
CA VAL A 12 2.82 3.36 -2.01
C VAL A 12 3.18 4.25 -0.84
N VAL A 13 2.18 4.63 -0.06
CA VAL A 13 2.33 5.46 1.14
C VAL A 13 1.80 4.71 2.35
N GLN A 14 2.62 4.58 3.38
CA GLN A 14 2.19 4.07 4.67
C GLN A 14 1.61 5.20 5.52
N PHE A 15 0.50 4.95 6.19
CA PHE A 15 -0.06 5.86 7.18
C PHE A 15 -0.38 5.11 8.46
N ASP A 16 -0.31 5.83 9.58
CA ASP A 16 -0.69 5.30 10.87
C ASP A 16 -2.18 5.53 11.06
N VAL A 17 -2.93 4.47 11.34
CA VAL A 17 -4.36 4.57 11.67
C VAL A 17 -4.47 4.47 13.18
N PRO A 18 -4.89 5.55 13.87
CA PRO A 18 -5.09 5.48 15.30
C PRO A 18 -6.22 4.49 15.59
N ALA A 19 -5.90 3.41 16.31
CA ALA A 19 -6.91 2.48 16.79
C ALA A 19 -7.89 3.22 17.72
N PRO A 20 -9.21 2.98 17.64
CA PRO A 20 -10.16 3.57 18.57
C PRO A 20 -9.78 3.22 20.01
N THR A 21 -9.77 4.23 20.87
CA THR A 21 -9.33 4.16 22.28
C THR A 21 -9.99 3.00 23.00
N GLY A 22 -9.20 2.00 23.41
CA GLY A 22 -9.66 0.79 24.10
C GLY A 22 -9.03 -0.51 23.60
N MET A 23 -8.40 -0.50 22.41
CA MET A 23 -7.58 -1.61 21.91
C MET A 23 -6.14 -1.13 21.65
N GLU A 24 -5.39 -0.88 22.73
CA GLU A 24 -3.98 -0.39 22.72
C GLU A 24 -2.96 -1.28 21.98
N ARG A 25 -3.37 -2.40 21.36
CA ARG A 25 -2.43 -3.40 20.84
C ARG A 25 -2.35 -3.54 19.34
N LEU A 26 -3.20 -2.87 18.57
CA LEU A 26 -3.19 -3.01 17.12
C LEU A 26 -3.26 -1.64 16.48
N THR A 27 -2.16 -0.89 16.54
CA THR A 27 -1.87 0.12 15.54
C THR A 27 -1.70 -0.61 14.20
N ARG A 28 -2.81 -0.99 13.59
CA ARG A 28 -2.81 -1.56 12.23
C ARG A 28 -2.65 -0.38 11.30
N GLY A 29 -1.39 -0.03 11.04
CA GLY A 29 -1.06 0.93 9.99
C GLY A 29 -1.71 0.52 8.67
N GLY A 30 -2.06 1.52 7.87
CA GLY A 30 -2.63 1.35 6.55
C GLY A 30 -1.62 1.68 5.45
N PHE A 31 -1.97 1.27 4.23
CA PHE A 31 -1.24 1.60 3.02
C PHE A 31 -2.19 2.24 2.02
N GLU A 32 -1.73 3.28 1.37
CA GLU A 32 -2.37 3.89 0.21
C GLU A 32 -1.56 3.46 -1.01
N ILE A 33 -2.23 2.85 -1.97
CA ILE A 33 -1.63 2.48 -3.26
C ILE A 33 -2.29 3.34 -4.33
N VAL A 34 -1.45 4.07 -5.07
CA VAL A 34 -1.87 4.95 -6.16
C VAL A 34 -1.43 4.34 -7.48
N ASP A 35 -2.39 3.96 -8.32
CA ASP A 35 -2.20 3.64 -9.74
C ASP A 35 -2.22 4.94 -10.55
N LYS A 36 -1.05 5.34 -11.06
CA LYS A 36 -0.87 6.58 -11.83
C LYS A 36 -1.37 6.43 -13.26
N PHE A 37 -1.39 5.20 -13.80
CA PHE A 37 -1.86 4.91 -15.14
C PHE A 37 -3.39 5.05 -15.22
N SER A 38 -4.10 4.38 -14.31
CA SER A 38 -5.57 4.42 -14.23
C SER A 38 -6.10 5.62 -13.46
N ARG A 39 -5.23 6.36 -12.76
CA ARG A 39 -5.57 7.45 -11.83
C ARG A 39 -6.56 6.99 -10.76
N ARG A 40 -6.28 5.83 -10.17
CA ARG A 40 -7.09 5.24 -9.10
C ARG A 40 -6.23 4.95 -7.88
N GLU A 41 -6.85 4.95 -6.72
CA GLU A 41 -6.19 4.59 -5.49
C GLU A 41 -7.03 3.65 -4.64
N ILE A 42 -6.35 2.95 -3.75
CA ILE A 42 -6.95 2.08 -2.76
C ILE A 42 -6.29 2.28 -1.41
N PHE A 43 -7.13 2.35 -0.38
CA PHE A 43 -6.71 2.29 1.01
C PHE A 43 -6.80 0.85 1.49
N ILE A 44 -5.67 0.37 1.98
CA ILE A 44 -5.51 -0.97 2.51
C ILE A 44 -5.33 -0.84 4.00
N GLU A 45 -6.20 -1.50 4.75
CA GLU A 45 -6.20 -1.48 6.22
C GLU A 45 -6.48 -2.90 6.76
N GLY A 46 -6.40 -3.07 8.08
CA GLY A 46 -6.85 -4.31 8.69
C GLY A 46 -5.94 -5.51 8.38
N ALA A 47 -6.56 -6.65 8.08
CA ALA A 47 -5.84 -7.87 7.71
C ALA A 47 -5.18 -7.77 6.34
N LEU A 48 -5.75 -6.99 5.41
CA LEU A 48 -5.18 -6.81 4.09
C LEU A 48 -3.88 -6.00 4.15
N ALA A 49 -3.79 -5.01 5.03
CA ALA A 49 -2.56 -4.25 5.27
C ALA A 49 -1.44 -5.13 5.83
N GLU A 50 -1.79 -6.05 6.73
CA GLU A 50 -0.86 -7.02 7.30
C GLU A 50 -0.29 -7.96 6.22
N SER A 51 -1.16 -8.50 5.36
CA SER A 51 -0.74 -9.34 4.22
C SER A 51 0.09 -8.56 3.19
N PHE A 52 -0.25 -7.31 2.92
CA PHE A 52 0.52 -6.45 2.03
C PHE A 52 1.93 -6.22 2.59
N LYS A 53 2.03 -5.89 3.88
CA LYS A 53 3.32 -5.68 4.56
C LYS A 53 4.20 -6.93 4.48
N ASP A 54 3.66 -8.10 4.82
CA ASP A 54 4.39 -9.36 4.77
C ASP A 54 4.89 -9.66 3.35
N GLY A 55 4.04 -9.45 2.34
CA GLY A 55 4.41 -9.61 0.93
C GLY A 55 5.54 -8.67 0.50
N VAL A 56 5.51 -7.39 0.90
CA VAL A 56 6.58 -6.43 0.63
C VAL A 56 7.88 -6.82 1.34
N GLU A 57 7.84 -7.23 2.60
CA GLU A 57 9.03 -7.66 3.35
C GLU A 57 9.69 -8.89 2.71
N GLN A 58 8.89 -9.89 2.30
CA GLN A 58 9.38 -11.05 1.56
C GLN A 58 9.95 -10.68 0.18
N LEU A 59 9.29 -9.77 -0.52
CA LEU A 59 9.73 -9.30 -1.84
C LEU A 59 11.08 -8.60 -1.73
N ILE A 60 11.23 -7.65 -0.80
CA ILE A 60 12.49 -6.92 -0.53
C ILE A 60 13.64 -7.87 -0.20
N SER A 61 13.38 -8.95 0.56
CA SER A 61 14.41 -9.95 0.89
C SER A 61 15.00 -10.64 -0.34
N GLN A 62 14.31 -10.61 -1.49
CA GLN A 62 14.76 -11.21 -2.74
C GLN A 62 15.49 -10.21 -3.65
N SER A 63 15.76 -8.99 -3.18
CA SER A 63 16.35 -7.90 -4.00
C SER A 63 15.55 -7.67 -5.30
N PRO A 64 14.27 -7.29 -5.17
CA PRO A 64 13.34 -7.21 -6.29
C PRO A 64 13.69 -6.05 -7.22
N SER A 65 13.35 -6.19 -8.49
CA SER A 65 13.42 -5.10 -9.46
C SER A 65 12.21 -4.18 -9.33
N GLU A 66 12.25 -3.03 -10.00
CA GLU A 66 11.10 -2.12 -10.06
C GLU A 66 9.86 -2.82 -10.65
N ASP A 67 10.02 -3.55 -11.76
CA ASP A 67 8.95 -4.36 -12.36
C ASP A 67 8.35 -5.40 -11.40
N ASP A 68 9.16 -6.04 -10.54
CA ASP A 68 8.67 -7.03 -9.59
C ASP A 68 7.77 -6.38 -8.50
N ILE A 69 8.14 -5.16 -8.07
CA ILE A 69 7.34 -4.39 -7.13
C ILE A 69 6.06 -3.90 -7.81
N ASP A 70 6.16 -3.39 -9.04
CA ASP A 70 5.00 -2.93 -9.81
C ASP A 70 3.99 -4.08 -10.06
N ASP A 71 4.46 -5.28 -10.41
CA ASP A 71 3.60 -6.47 -10.58
C ASP A 71 2.87 -6.82 -9.27
N PHE A 72 3.62 -6.88 -8.16
CA PHE A 72 3.04 -7.14 -6.83
C PHE A 72 1.98 -6.09 -6.45
N VAL A 73 2.31 -4.81 -6.61
CA VAL A 73 1.43 -3.68 -6.28
C VAL A 73 0.19 -3.66 -7.18
N SER A 74 0.33 -4.02 -8.46
CA SER A 74 -0.78 -4.07 -9.42
C SER A 74 -1.89 -5.03 -8.99
N GLY A 75 -1.54 -6.15 -8.33
CA GLY A 75 -2.50 -7.13 -7.82
C GLY A 75 -3.46 -6.53 -6.78
N PHE A 76 -2.97 -5.61 -5.96
CA PHE A 76 -3.79 -4.87 -4.98
C PHE A 76 -4.47 -3.67 -5.63
N ALA A 77 -3.80 -2.95 -6.53
CA ALA A 77 -4.35 -1.81 -7.23
C ALA A 77 -5.53 -2.18 -8.15
N ALA A 78 -5.60 -3.42 -8.66
CA ALA A 78 -6.76 -3.91 -9.40
C ALA A 78 -8.07 -3.88 -8.58
N MET A 79 -7.97 -3.87 -7.25
CA MET A 79 -9.11 -3.72 -6.34
C MET A 79 -9.52 -2.26 -6.12
N ALA A 80 -8.85 -1.29 -6.76
CA ALA A 80 -9.07 0.13 -6.50
C ALA A 80 -10.48 0.60 -6.84
N GLN A 81 -11.06 1.32 -5.88
CA GLN A 81 -12.46 1.75 -5.92
C GLN A 81 -12.60 3.28 -5.95
N GLN A 82 -11.51 4.03 -5.75
CA GLN A 82 -11.54 5.47 -5.61
C GLN A 82 -10.69 6.17 -6.69
N PRO A 83 -11.19 7.29 -7.27
CA PRO A 83 -10.40 8.10 -8.20
C PRO A 83 -9.32 8.89 -7.44
N VAL A 84 -8.14 9.02 -8.04
CA VAL A 84 -7.04 9.81 -7.46
C VAL A 84 -7.41 11.29 -7.48
N LEU A 85 -7.50 11.87 -6.29
CA LEU A 85 -7.56 13.32 -6.14
C LEU A 85 -6.13 13.86 -6.01
N LEU A 86 -5.87 15.04 -6.58
CA LEU A 86 -4.61 15.74 -6.36
C LEU A 86 -4.49 16.04 -4.85
N HIS A 87 -3.63 15.28 -4.16
CA HIS A 87 -3.28 15.45 -2.75
C HIS A 87 -2.24 16.56 -2.55
#